data_AF-A0A2X2LGT8-F1
#
_entry.id   AF-A0A2X2LGT8-F1
#
_cell.length_a   1.000
_cell.length_b   1.000
_cell.length_c   1.000
_cell.angle_alpha   90.00
_cell.angle_beta   90.00
_cell.angle_gamma   90.00
#
_symmetry.space_group_name_H-M   'P 1'
#
loop_
_entity.id
_entity.type
_entity.pdbx_description
1 polymer ?
#
loop_
_entity_poly.entity_id
_entity_poly.type
_entity_poly.pdbx_seq_one_letter_code
_entity_poly.pdbx_strand_id
1 'polypeptide(L)'
;MVKPISNMFEKTSKYVLIILFSLSFMLTYGQRNEIMDKPKVDERIEILSIVFRLAGNQEYSSGIFKRYVDRINEHYGPFKEHELITFVNKIKNENGIGYDAVMSMAIHLDDKFNLKQKNINETLDKRWSRANALQFATLLKKFYKDSNSKGFFQDNQALYNEVQKRFLPIYEHIELDWYPKFYGKKPSEKFLIVNGLGNGGGNYG
;
A
#
# COMPACT_ATOMS: atom_id res chain seq x y z
N MET A 1 -53.74 -20.38 45.86
CA MET A 1 -52.96 -21.38 45.08
C MET A 1 -51.66 -20.70 44.67
N VAL A 2 -50.57 -20.97 45.40
CA VAL A 2 -49.28 -20.28 45.28
C VAL A 2 -48.54 -20.85 44.06
N LYS A 3 -48.23 -20.04 43.05
CA LYS A 3 -47.37 -20.48 41.94
C LYS A 3 -45.98 -20.83 42.51
N PRO A 4 -45.40 -21.99 42.16
CA PRO A 4 -44.15 -22.43 42.77
C PRO A 4 -43.00 -21.55 42.30
N ILE A 5 -42.35 -20.93 43.28
CA ILE A 5 -41.20 -20.03 43.12
C ILE A 5 -40.05 -20.70 42.35
N SER A 6 -39.95 -22.05 42.38
CA SER A 6 -38.90 -22.81 41.66
C SER A 6 -38.92 -22.63 40.14
N ASN A 7 -40.10 -22.54 39.53
CA ASN A 7 -40.25 -22.45 38.08
C ASN A 7 -39.82 -21.08 37.54
N MET A 8 -39.86 -20.06 38.40
CA MET A 8 -39.37 -18.71 38.09
C MET A 8 -37.84 -18.65 38.15
N PHE A 9 -37.22 -19.31 39.13
CA PHE A 9 -35.76 -19.41 39.26
C PHE A 9 -35.09 -20.23 38.16
N GLU A 10 -35.72 -21.31 37.70
CA GLU A 10 -35.20 -22.14 36.62
C GLU A 10 -35.25 -21.40 35.25
N LYS A 11 -36.32 -20.63 35.04
CA LYS A 11 -36.50 -19.81 33.85
C LYS A 11 -35.54 -18.61 33.82
N THR A 12 -35.34 -17.92 34.96
CA THR A 12 -34.33 -16.85 35.06
C THR A 12 -32.91 -17.38 34.95
N SER A 13 -32.60 -18.56 35.51
CA SER A 13 -31.30 -19.23 35.36
C SER A 13 -30.97 -19.56 33.88
N LYS A 14 -31.95 -20.06 33.11
CA LYS A 14 -31.79 -20.28 31.66
C LYS A 14 -31.48 -19.01 30.87
N TYR A 15 -32.18 -17.91 31.15
CA TYR A 15 -31.92 -16.64 30.46
C TYR A 15 -30.56 -16.03 30.85
N VAL A 16 -30.15 -16.17 32.12
CA VAL A 16 -28.82 -15.74 32.58
C VAL A 16 -27.71 -16.54 31.89
N LEU A 17 -27.89 -17.86 31.73
CA LEU A 17 -26.95 -18.72 30.99
C LEU A 17 -26.87 -18.34 29.50
N ILE A 18 -27.99 -18.06 28.84
CA ILE A 18 -28.01 -17.61 27.43
C ILE A 18 -27.32 -16.25 27.28
N ILE A 19 -27.57 -15.31 28.19
CA ILE A 19 -26.93 -13.99 28.18
C ILE A 19 -25.42 -14.15 28.39
N LEU A 20 -24.97 -14.94 29.36
CA LEU A 20 -23.55 -15.24 29.59
C LEU A 20 -22.87 -15.89 28.38
N PHE A 21 -23.56 -16.80 27.68
CA PHE A 21 -23.04 -17.46 26.47
C PHE A 21 -22.97 -16.51 25.26
N SER A 22 -23.90 -15.55 25.17
CA SER A 22 -23.87 -14.51 24.12
C SER A 22 -22.80 -13.44 24.38
N LEU A 23 -22.54 -13.10 25.65
CA LEU A 23 -21.47 -12.19 26.06
C LEU A 23 -20.08 -12.78 25.84
N SER A 24 -19.89 -14.09 26.08
CA SER A 24 -18.62 -14.76 25.77
C SER A 24 -18.34 -14.81 24.26
N PHE A 25 -19.38 -14.98 23.41
CA PHE A 25 -19.24 -14.91 21.95
C PHE A 25 -18.82 -13.52 21.46
N MET A 26 -19.38 -12.46 22.07
CA MET A 26 -19.01 -11.07 21.76
C MET A 26 -17.58 -10.72 22.25
N LEU A 27 -17.14 -11.27 23.38
CA LEU A 27 -15.78 -11.08 23.89
C LEU A 27 -14.72 -11.82 23.06
N THR A 28 -15.05 -12.98 22.46
CA THR A 28 -14.14 -13.66 21.49
C THR A 28 -14.10 -12.99 20.13
N TYR A 29 -15.14 -12.23 19.76
CA TYR A 29 -15.11 -11.29 18.62
C TYR A 29 -14.52 -9.93 19.01
N GLY A 30 -13.94 -9.81 20.21
CA GLY A 30 -13.23 -8.63 20.68
C GLY A 30 -12.03 -8.33 19.79
N GLN A 31 -12.18 -7.27 18.98
CA GLN A 31 -11.13 -6.47 18.36
C GLN A 31 -9.80 -7.22 18.13
N ARG A 32 -9.71 -8.01 17.05
CA ARG A 32 -8.45 -8.01 16.31
C ARG A 32 -8.26 -6.57 15.86
N ASN A 33 -7.42 -5.82 16.58
CA ASN A 33 -6.73 -4.70 15.98
C ASN A 33 -5.92 -5.33 14.85
N GLU A 34 -6.47 -5.34 13.63
CA GLU A 34 -5.71 -5.77 12.45
C GLU A 34 -4.57 -4.78 12.32
N ILE A 35 -3.41 -5.25 12.78
CA ILE A 35 -2.12 -4.59 12.66
C ILE A 35 -1.74 -4.48 11.17
N MET A 36 -2.35 -5.32 10.32
CA MET A 36 -2.08 -5.39 8.89
C MET A 36 -3.38 -5.25 8.09
N ASP A 37 -3.48 -4.18 7.31
CA ASP A 37 -4.61 -3.96 6.41
C ASP A 37 -4.56 -4.96 5.23
N LYS A 38 -5.73 -5.24 4.62
CA LYS A 38 -5.81 -6.03 3.39
C LYS A 38 -4.91 -5.46 2.28
N PRO A 39 -4.33 -6.33 1.42
CA PRO A 39 -3.47 -5.89 0.33
C PRO A 39 -4.23 -4.97 -0.61
N LYS A 40 -3.58 -3.91 -1.05
CA LYS A 40 -4.17 -2.92 -1.98
C LYS A 40 -3.23 -2.57 -3.11
N VAL A 41 -3.76 -1.98 -4.17
CA VAL A 41 -2.96 -1.21 -5.12
C VAL A 41 -2.98 0.25 -4.67
N ASP A 42 -1.83 0.91 -4.71
CA ASP A 42 -1.70 2.32 -4.35
C ASP A 42 -1.21 3.11 -5.57
N GLU A 43 -1.99 4.09 -6.02
CA GLU A 43 -1.66 4.87 -7.22
C GLU A 43 -0.30 5.58 -7.11
N ARG A 44 0.13 5.97 -5.90
CA ARG A 44 1.43 6.62 -5.70
C ARG A 44 2.58 5.65 -6.00
N ILE A 45 2.45 4.41 -5.52
CA ILE A 45 3.45 3.37 -5.76
C ILE A 45 3.48 2.99 -7.25
N GLU A 46 2.31 2.86 -7.87
CA GLU A 46 2.22 2.51 -9.29
C GLU A 46 2.77 3.61 -10.19
N ILE A 47 2.37 4.87 -10.00
CA ILE A 47 2.84 5.96 -10.86
C ILE A 47 4.34 6.19 -10.73
N LEU A 48 4.91 6.04 -9.52
CA LEU A 48 6.36 6.11 -9.35
C LEU A 48 7.06 4.93 -10.04
N SER A 49 6.53 3.71 -9.95
CA SER A 49 7.07 2.56 -10.67
C SER A 49 7.05 2.78 -12.19
N ILE A 50 5.96 3.34 -12.73
CA ILE A 50 5.83 3.68 -14.15
C ILE A 50 6.85 4.74 -14.57
N VAL A 51 6.97 5.83 -13.80
CA VAL A 51 7.94 6.91 -14.09
C VAL A 51 9.37 6.39 -14.13
N PHE A 52 9.76 5.54 -13.18
CA PHE A 52 11.10 4.98 -13.16
C PHE A 52 11.32 3.89 -14.23
N ARG A 53 10.28 3.15 -14.61
CA ARG A 53 10.30 2.30 -15.82
C ARG A 53 10.58 3.13 -17.08
N LEU A 54 9.89 4.26 -17.26
CA LEU A 54 10.09 5.14 -18.43
C LEU A 54 11.50 5.74 -18.44
N ALA A 55 12.08 5.99 -17.26
CA ALA A 55 13.47 6.42 -17.10
C ALA A 55 14.51 5.28 -17.28
N GLY A 56 14.06 4.06 -17.62
CA GLY A 56 14.92 2.92 -17.92
C GLY A 56 15.56 2.26 -16.69
N ASN A 57 15.03 2.47 -15.49
CA ASN A 57 15.50 1.81 -14.29
C ASN A 57 15.16 0.31 -14.34
N GLN A 58 16.17 -0.55 -14.32
CA GLN A 58 16.01 -2.00 -14.50
C GLN A 58 15.16 -2.62 -13.39
N GLU A 59 15.31 -2.14 -12.15
CA GLU A 59 14.57 -2.57 -10.98
C GLU A 59 13.06 -2.24 -11.05
N TYR A 60 12.64 -1.43 -12.03
CA TYR A 60 11.24 -1.11 -12.34
C TYR A 60 10.77 -1.63 -13.70
N SER A 61 11.65 -2.27 -14.47
CA SER A 61 11.42 -2.58 -15.88
C SER A 61 11.12 -4.05 -16.17
N SER A 62 10.66 -4.81 -15.17
CA SER A 62 10.29 -6.23 -15.35
C SER A 62 9.28 -6.41 -16.49
N GLY A 63 9.49 -7.40 -17.34
CA GLY A 63 8.59 -7.77 -18.44
C GLY A 63 7.61 -8.89 -18.11
N ILE A 64 7.65 -9.42 -16.87
CA ILE A 64 6.91 -10.65 -16.50
C ILE A 64 5.41 -10.48 -16.69
N PHE A 65 4.83 -9.34 -16.27
CA PHE A 65 3.41 -9.08 -16.46
C PHE A 65 3.12 -8.36 -17.78
N LYS A 66 3.39 -9.04 -18.91
CA LYS A 66 3.30 -8.46 -20.26
C LYS A 66 2.01 -7.68 -20.53
N ARG A 67 0.85 -8.21 -20.13
CA ARG A 67 -0.45 -7.54 -20.32
C ARG A 67 -0.50 -6.13 -19.72
N TYR A 68 0.07 -5.93 -18.53
CA TYR A 68 0.08 -4.62 -17.89
C TYR A 68 1.21 -3.73 -18.43
N VAL A 69 2.38 -4.33 -18.73
CA VAL A 69 3.50 -3.63 -19.37
C VAL A 69 3.11 -3.05 -20.73
N ASP A 70 2.38 -3.80 -21.55
CA ASP A 70 1.90 -3.32 -22.85
C ASP A 70 0.97 -2.11 -22.67
N ARG A 71 0.06 -2.14 -21.69
CA ARG A 71 -0.82 -1.00 -21.36
C ARG A 71 -0.03 0.22 -20.91
N ILE A 72 1.00 0.03 -20.07
CA ILE A 72 1.89 1.12 -19.66
C ILE A 72 2.59 1.71 -20.89
N ASN A 73 3.15 0.87 -21.76
CA ASN A 73 3.91 1.32 -22.93
C ASN A 73 3.01 2.06 -23.94
N GLU A 74 1.80 1.56 -24.18
CA GLU A 74 0.81 2.18 -25.06
C GLU A 74 0.42 3.57 -24.53
N HIS A 75 0.09 3.65 -23.24
CA HIS A 75 -0.39 4.89 -22.63
C HIS A 75 0.71 5.92 -22.41
N TYR A 76 1.85 5.50 -21.85
CA TYR A 76 2.92 6.39 -21.41
C TYR A 76 4.08 6.54 -22.39
N GLY A 77 4.11 5.74 -23.47
CA GLY A 77 5.14 5.80 -24.51
C GLY A 77 5.41 7.22 -25.06
N PRO A 78 4.37 8.04 -25.34
CA PRO A 78 4.56 9.42 -25.80
C PRO A 78 5.23 10.36 -24.79
N PHE A 79 5.31 9.98 -23.51
CA PHE A 79 5.80 10.85 -22.43
C PHE A 79 7.23 10.51 -21.97
N LYS A 80 7.98 9.69 -22.72
CA LYS A 80 9.37 9.34 -22.40
C LYS A 80 10.30 10.56 -22.34
N GLU A 81 10.00 11.60 -23.14
CA GLU A 81 10.75 12.87 -23.15
C GLU A 81 10.13 13.94 -22.24
N HIS A 82 9.18 13.58 -21.37
CA HIS A 82 8.59 14.52 -20.43
C HIS A 82 9.65 15.00 -19.41
N GLU A 83 9.56 16.26 -18.99
CA GLU A 83 10.54 16.89 -18.07
C GLU A 83 10.76 16.13 -16.75
N LEU A 84 9.72 15.44 -16.26
CA LEU A 84 9.84 14.53 -15.11
C LEU A 84 10.84 13.39 -15.38
N ILE A 85 10.79 12.77 -16.57
CA ILE A 85 11.67 11.65 -16.92
C ILE A 85 13.11 12.16 -17.06
N THR A 86 13.31 13.32 -17.67
CA THR A 86 14.61 14.00 -17.70
C THR A 86 15.14 14.28 -16.30
N PHE A 87 14.29 14.79 -15.41
CA PHE A 87 14.64 15.06 -14.02
C PHE A 87 14.99 13.78 -13.25
N VAL A 88 14.21 12.71 -13.43
CA VAL A 88 14.49 11.40 -12.81
C VAL A 88 15.82 10.84 -13.28
N ASN A 89 16.13 10.91 -14.57
CA ASN A 89 17.43 10.49 -15.10
C ASN A 89 18.59 11.28 -14.48
N LYS A 90 18.41 12.59 -14.26
CA LYS A 90 19.40 13.43 -13.58
C LYS A 90 19.64 12.97 -12.14
N ILE A 91 18.59 12.90 -11.30
CA ILE A 91 18.75 12.55 -9.87
C ILE A 91 19.15 11.08 -9.67
N LYS A 92 18.83 10.19 -10.61
CA LYS A 92 19.35 8.82 -10.63
C LYS A 92 20.88 8.84 -10.70
N ASN A 93 21.44 9.61 -11.63
CA ASN A 93 22.88 9.67 -11.86
C ASN A 93 23.62 10.47 -10.76
N GLU A 94 23.05 11.58 -10.31
CA GLU A 94 23.70 12.49 -9.35
C GLU A 94 23.54 12.05 -7.90
N ASN A 95 22.40 11.43 -7.55
CA ASN A 95 22.06 11.11 -6.15
C ASN A 95 21.84 9.61 -5.91
N GLY A 96 21.89 8.77 -6.95
CA GLY A 96 21.65 7.33 -6.83
C GLY A 96 20.18 6.98 -6.55
N ILE A 97 19.23 7.81 -6.99
CA ILE A 97 17.80 7.53 -6.81
C ILE A 97 17.38 6.33 -7.66
N GLY A 98 16.98 5.26 -6.98
CA GLY A 98 16.54 3.99 -7.53
C GLY A 98 16.16 3.05 -6.40
N TYR A 99 15.69 1.84 -6.72
CA TYR A 99 15.27 0.85 -5.72
C TYR A 99 14.32 1.45 -4.65
N ASP A 100 14.53 1.11 -3.38
CA ASP A 100 13.76 1.50 -2.21
C ASP A 100 13.61 3.02 -2.02
N ALA A 101 14.55 3.86 -2.50
CA ALA A 101 14.40 5.32 -2.42
C ALA A 101 13.15 5.82 -3.16
N VAL A 102 12.75 5.16 -4.24
CA VAL A 102 11.56 5.54 -5.00
C VAL A 102 10.31 5.21 -4.20
N MET A 103 10.25 4.03 -3.57
CA MET A 103 9.11 3.66 -2.72
C MET A 103 9.04 4.46 -1.44
N SER A 104 10.20 4.82 -0.88
CA SER A 104 10.30 5.79 0.21
C SER A 104 9.63 7.10 -0.19
N MET A 105 9.89 7.64 -1.39
CA MET A 105 9.16 8.82 -1.87
C MET A 105 7.64 8.57 -2.00
N ALA A 106 7.23 7.43 -2.58
CA ALA A 106 5.81 7.12 -2.80
C ALA A 106 4.98 7.21 -1.51
N ILE A 107 5.48 6.63 -0.41
CA ILE A 107 4.77 6.61 0.88
C ILE A 107 4.75 7.99 1.57
N HIS A 108 5.66 8.89 1.20
CA HIS A 108 5.70 10.27 1.69
C HIS A 108 4.79 11.23 0.90
N LEU A 109 4.12 10.76 -0.15
CA LEU A 109 3.18 11.56 -0.95
C LEU A 109 1.72 11.36 -0.50
N ASP A 110 0.96 12.44 -0.38
CA ASP A 110 -0.50 12.39 -0.24
C ASP A 110 -1.18 11.99 -1.56
N ASP A 111 -2.50 11.86 -1.54
CA ASP A 111 -3.27 11.41 -2.71
C ASP A 111 -3.36 12.49 -3.82
N LYS A 112 -2.80 13.67 -3.58
CA LYS A 112 -2.62 14.76 -4.55
C LYS A 112 -1.14 14.94 -4.92
N PHE A 113 -0.28 13.99 -4.55
CA PHE A 113 1.16 14.00 -4.77
C PHE A 113 1.90 15.20 -4.15
N ASN A 114 1.44 15.69 -3.00
CA ASN A 114 2.21 16.60 -2.15
C ASN A 114 2.95 15.81 -1.06
N LEU A 115 4.09 16.31 -0.61
CA LEU A 115 4.78 15.73 0.55
C LEU A 115 3.88 15.87 1.79
N LYS A 116 3.60 14.74 2.46
CA LYS A 116 2.74 14.67 3.66
C LYS A 116 3.30 15.50 4.82
N GLN A 117 4.62 15.55 4.93
CA GLN A 117 5.30 16.20 6.06
C GLN A 117 6.23 17.29 5.56
N LYS A 118 6.34 18.36 6.34
CA LYS A 118 7.31 19.43 6.08
C LYS A 118 8.73 19.01 6.42
N ASN A 119 8.95 18.22 7.46
CA ASN A 119 10.26 17.66 7.78
C ASN A 119 10.34 16.23 7.25
N ILE A 120 10.93 16.06 6.08
CA ILE A 120 11.08 14.74 5.44
C ILE A 120 12.39 14.05 5.81
N ASN A 121 13.34 14.79 6.39
CA ASN A 121 14.74 14.35 6.48
C ASN A 121 14.96 13.18 7.44
N GLU A 122 14.02 12.93 8.37
CA GLU A 122 14.13 11.86 9.36
C GLU A 122 13.62 10.51 8.84
N THR A 123 12.72 10.51 7.86
CA THR A 123 11.99 9.30 7.41
C THR A 123 12.08 9.04 5.92
N LEU A 124 12.30 10.06 5.09
CA LEU A 124 12.56 9.88 3.66
C LEU A 124 13.97 9.37 3.45
N ASP A 125 14.15 8.51 2.45
CA ASP A 125 15.46 8.00 2.07
C ASP A 125 16.46 9.14 1.85
N LYS A 126 17.62 9.04 2.51
CA LYS A 126 18.68 10.05 2.54
C LYS A 126 19.21 10.48 1.17
N ARG A 127 18.98 9.69 0.11
CA ARG A 127 19.34 10.04 -1.27
C ARG A 127 18.49 11.21 -1.78
N TRP A 128 17.29 11.41 -1.24
CA TRP A 128 16.45 12.56 -1.54
C TRP A 128 16.88 13.80 -0.77
N SER A 129 17.44 14.78 -1.46
CA SER A 129 17.47 16.14 -0.94
C SER A 129 16.05 16.71 -0.87
N ARG A 130 15.78 17.60 0.08
CA ARG A 130 14.49 18.32 0.17
C ARG A 130 14.14 19.03 -1.14
N ALA A 131 15.13 19.65 -1.78
CA ALA A 131 14.95 20.35 -3.05
C ALA A 131 14.52 19.37 -4.16
N ASN A 132 15.22 18.24 -4.30
CA ASN A 132 14.88 17.23 -5.29
C ASN A 132 13.50 16.62 -5.01
N ALA A 133 13.15 16.40 -3.75
CA ALA A 133 11.86 15.84 -3.36
C ALA A 133 10.70 16.77 -3.74
N LEU A 134 10.83 18.07 -3.47
CA LEU A 134 9.83 19.07 -3.83
C LEU A 134 9.71 19.25 -5.34
N GLN A 135 10.84 19.26 -6.05
CA GLN A 135 10.85 19.35 -7.50
C GLN A 135 10.22 18.11 -8.14
N PHE A 136 10.55 16.91 -7.65
CA PHE A 136 9.93 15.66 -8.09
C PHE A 136 8.41 15.69 -7.91
N ALA A 137 7.92 16.04 -6.72
CA ALA A 137 6.49 16.11 -6.45
C ALA A 137 5.76 17.11 -7.37
N THR A 138 6.41 18.23 -7.69
CA THR A 138 5.87 19.23 -8.63
C THR A 138 5.79 18.69 -10.05
N LEU A 139 6.87 18.09 -10.54
CA LEU A 139 6.94 17.50 -11.88
C LEU A 139 6.03 16.27 -12.02
N LEU A 140 5.87 15.49 -10.95
CA LEU A 140 4.96 14.35 -10.89
C LEU A 140 3.51 14.77 -11.08
N LYS A 141 3.07 15.85 -10.41
CA LYS A 141 1.71 16.39 -10.60
C LYS A 141 1.47 16.83 -12.04
N LYS A 142 2.46 17.46 -12.67
CA LYS A 142 2.38 17.87 -14.08
C LYS A 142 2.34 16.65 -15.00
N PHE A 143 3.22 15.68 -14.81
CA PHE A 143 3.21 14.42 -15.56
C PHE A 143 1.88 13.68 -15.42
N TYR A 144 1.34 13.55 -14.20
CA TYR A 144 0.07 12.87 -13.96
C TYR A 144 -1.09 13.52 -14.72
N LYS A 145 -1.10 14.86 -14.79
CA LYS A 145 -2.06 15.63 -15.59
C LYS A 145 -1.85 15.43 -17.08
N ASP A 146 -0.63 15.69 -17.57
CA ASP A 146 -0.31 15.70 -19.00
C ASP A 146 -0.46 14.32 -19.65
N SER A 147 -0.16 13.27 -18.87
CA SER A 147 -0.33 11.88 -19.30
C SER A 147 -1.74 11.34 -19.13
N ASN A 148 -2.72 12.12 -18.63
CA ASN A 148 -4.04 11.59 -18.26
C ASN A 148 -3.95 10.33 -17.39
N SER A 149 -3.05 10.33 -16.40
CA SER A 149 -2.82 9.16 -15.53
C SER A 149 -4.07 8.75 -14.75
N LYS A 150 -4.93 9.72 -14.40
CA LYS A 150 -6.22 9.41 -13.79
C LYS A 150 -7.06 8.47 -14.66
N GLY A 151 -7.14 8.74 -15.97
CA GLY A 151 -7.84 7.87 -16.91
C GLY A 151 -7.20 6.49 -16.97
N PHE A 152 -5.87 6.41 -17.05
CA PHE A 152 -5.14 5.15 -17.02
C PHE A 152 -5.47 4.29 -15.80
N PHE A 153 -5.45 4.88 -14.59
CA PHE A 153 -5.77 4.14 -13.37
C PHE A 153 -7.23 3.70 -13.33
N GLN A 154 -8.16 4.54 -13.78
CA GLN A 154 -9.57 4.19 -13.90
C GLN A 154 -9.80 3.00 -14.86
N ASP A 155 -9.15 3.02 -16.02
CA ASP A 155 -9.25 1.96 -17.04
C ASP A 155 -8.60 0.62 -16.61
N ASN A 156 -7.76 0.66 -15.58
CA ASN A 156 -7.12 -0.52 -14.99
C ASN A 156 -7.72 -0.94 -13.64
N GLN A 157 -8.77 -0.27 -13.15
CA GLN A 157 -9.35 -0.56 -11.84
C GLN A 157 -9.81 -2.02 -11.69
N ALA A 158 -10.39 -2.60 -12.74
CA ALA A 158 -10.80 -4.01 -12.74
C ALA A 158 -9.60 -4.95 -12.56
N LEU A 159 -8.47 -4.66 -13.21
CA LEU A 159 -7.24 -5.40 -13.06
C LEU A 159 -6.66 -5.25 -11.65
N TYR A 160 -6.64 -4.04 -11.09
CA TYR A 160 -6.17 -3.81 -9.73
C TYR A 160 -6.99 -4.56 -8.69
N ASN A 161 -8.32 -4.61 -8.87
CA ASN A 161 -9.20 -5.39 -8.00
C ASN A 161 -8.95 -6.90 -8.13
N GLU A 162 -8.64 -7.38 -9.33
CA GLU A 162 -8.30 -8.79 -9.56
C GLU A 162 -6.97 -9.16 -8.88
N VAL A 163 -5.94 -8.33 -9.01
CA VAL A 163 -4.63 -8.59 -8.38
C VAL A 163 -4.75 -8.62 -6.85
N GLN A 164 -5.48 -7.67 -6.26
CA GLN A 164 -5.75 -7.68 -4.82
C GLN A 164 -6.42 -8.98 -4.37
N LYS A 165 -7.46 -9.41 -5.10
CA LYS A 165 -8.17 -10.67 -4.82
C LYS A 165 -7.25 -11.89 -4.92
N ARG A 166 -6.40 -11.95 -5.95
CA ARG A 166 -5.44 -13.05 -6.14
C ARG A 166 -4.37 -13.09 -5.05
N PHE A 167 -4.07 -11.98 -4.39
CA PHE A 167 -3.13 -11.92 -3.27
C PHE A 167 -3.76 -12.33 -1.92
N LEU A 168 -5.09 -12.30 -1.79
CA LEU A 168 -5.77 -12.61 -0.52
C LEU A 168 -5.38 -13.98 0.08
N PRO A 169 -5.28 -15.08 -0.69
CA PRO A 169 -4.87 -16.36 -0.12
C PRO A 169 -3.46 -16.30 0.49
N ILE A 170 -2.53 -15.51 -0.06
CA ILE A 170 -1.20 -15.32 0.52
C ILE A 170 -1.31 -14.50 1.81
N TYR A 171 -2.06 -13.39 1.75
CA TYR A 171 -2.30 -12.51 2.90
C TYR A 171 -2.88 -13.27 4.11
N GLU A 172 -3.84 -14.17 3.88
CA GLU A 172 -4.48 -14.97 4.94
C GLU A 172 -3.51 -15.92 5.67
N HIS A 173 -2.36 -16.24 5.07
CA HIS A 173 -1.33 -17.10 5.65
C HIS A 173 -0.13 -16.32 6.22
N ILE A 174 -0.17 -14.98 6.24
CA ILE A 174 0.91 -14.18 6.83
C ILE A 174 0.80 -14.21 8.35
N GLU A 175 1.76 -14.89 8.99
CA GLU A 175 1.86 -14.94 10.45
C GLU A 175 2.68 -13.77 10.98
N LEU A 176 2.10 -12.83 11.72
CA LEU A 176 2.83 -11.67 12.24
C LEU A 176 3.66 -11.97 13.50
N ASP A 177 3.59 -13.20 14.01
CA ASP A 177 4.34 -13.64 15.19
C ASP A 177 5.85 -13.71 14.96
N TRP A 178 6.32 -13.71 13.71
CA TRP A 178 7.76 -13.63 13.40
C TRP A 178 8.36 -12.33 13.92
N TYR A 179 7.61 -11.22 13.91
CA TYR A 179 8.13 -9.90 14.24
C TYR A 179 8.59 -9.80 15.70
N PRO A 180 7.77 -10.10 16.72
CA PRO A 180 8.23 -10.10 18.10
C PRO A 180 9.27 -11.19 18.38
N LYS A 181 9.21 -12.34 17.69
CA LYS A 181 10.24 -13.40 17.81
C LYS A 181 11.61 -12.91 17.32
N PHE A 182 11.64 -12.09 16.28
CA PHE A 182 12.87 -11.56 15.69
C PHE A 182 13.39 -10.31 16.41
N TYR A 183 12.51 -9.32 16.64
CA TYR A 183 12.91 -8.01 17.20
C TYR A 183 12.80 -7.92 18.73
N GLY A 184 12.23 -8.92 19.41
CA GLY A 184 12.05 -8.92 20.87
C GLY A 184 11.00 -7.93 21.38
N LYS A 185 10.25 -7.27 20.49
CA LYS A 185 9.18 -6.33 20.83
C LYS A 185 7.99 -6.48 19.90
N LYS A 186 6.79 -6.24 20.42
CA LYS A 186 5.60 -6.13 19.58
C LYS A 186 5.72 -4.89 18.67
N PRO A 187 5.22 -4.97 17.44
CA PRO A 187 5.18 -3.81 16.54
C PRO A 187 4.29 -2.71 17.12
N SER A 188 4.75 -1.47 17.04
CA SER A 188 3.97 -0.27 17.35
C SER A 188 3.29 0.33 16.11
N GLU A 189 3.70 -0.15 14.93
CA GLU A 189 3.29 0.33 13.62
C GLU A 189 2.23 -0.58 12.99
N LYS A 190 1.63 -0.10 11.89
CA LYS A 190 0.80 -0.92 11.00
C LYS A 190 1.63 -1.46 9.85
N PHE A 191 1.39 -2.71 9.48
CA PHE A 191 1.90 -3.30 8.26
C PHE A 191 0.95 -3.00 7.11
N LEU A 192 1.51 -2.60 5.98
CA LEU A 192 0.76 -2.38 4.76
C LEU A 192 1.36 -3.22 3.64
N ILE A 193 0.51 -3.99 2.98
CA ILE A 193 0.90 -4.71 1.76
C ILE A 193 0.36 -3.93 0.57
N VAL A 194 1.25 -3.50 -0.30
CA VAL A 194 0.89 -2.87 -1.57
C VAL A 194 1.31 -3.76 -2.72
N ASN A 195 0.35 -4.15 -3.55
CA ASN A 195 0.62 -4.85 -4.79
C ASN A 195 1.07 -3.83 -5.85
N GLY A 196 2.38 -3.73 -6.07
CA GLY A 196 2.94 -2.94 -7.16
C GLY A 196 3.00 -3.75 -8.45
N LEU A 197 2.05 -3.55 -9.37
CA LEU A 197 2.03 -4.26 -10.66
C LEU A 197 3.07 -3.70 -11.63
N GLY A 198 3.34 -2.38 -11.54
CA GLY A 198 4.35 -1.70 -12.34
C GLY A 198 5.75 -1.89 -11.77
N ASN A 199 5.84 -2.34 -10.51
CA ASN A 199 7.09 -2.61 -9.84
C ASN A 199 7.86 -3.76 -10.52
N GLY A 200 9.19 -3.75 -10.42
CA GLY A 200 10.00 -4.86 -10.91
C GLY A 200 9.98 -6.06 -9.96
N GLY A 201 10.98 -6.94 -10.09
CA GLY A 201 11.05 -8.17 -9.29
C GLY A 201 11.40 -7.98 -7.82
N GLY A 202 11.70 -6.75 -7.38
CA GLY A 202 12.05 -6.43 -6.00
C GLY A 202 10.84 -6.13 -5.13
N ASN A 203 10.90 -6.53 -3.86
CA ASN A 203 10.00 -6.06 -2.82
C ASN A 203 10.72 -5.01 -1.98
N TYR A 204 10.03 -3.94 -1.60
CA TYR A 204 10.58 -2.85 -0.80
C TYR A 204 9.82 -2.77 0.52
N GLY A 205 10.56 -2.68 1.62
CA GLY A 205 10.05 -2.63 2.99
C GLY A 205 10.75 -1.55 3.80
#